data_AF-A0A9X9Q1G1-F1
#
_entry.id   AF-A0A9X9Q1G1-F1
#
_cell.length_a   1.000
_cell.length_b   1.000
_cell.length_c   1.000
_cell.angle_alpha   90.00
_cell.angle_beta   90.00
_cell.angle_gamma   90.00
#
_symmetry.space_group_name_H-M   'P 1'
#
loop_
_entity.id
_entity.type
_entity.pdbx_description
1 polymer ?
#
loop_
_entity_poly.entity_id
_entity_poly.type
_entity_poly.pdbx_seq_one_letter_code
_entity_poly.pdbx_strand_id
1 'polypeptide(L)'
;FSFPDCYAAEFGELEVVQENQAGVPLEHLVTCVPGVNIATAQSGIKVVRWIHNKPPPPNTDPWLLRSKSPVGNPQLIQFSREVIDLLKSQPSCVIPISNFIPSYHHHFAKQCRVSDYGYSKLIELLEAVPHVLQILGMGSKRLLTLTHRA
;
A
#
# COMPACT_ATOMS: atom_id res chain seq x y z
N PHE A 1 2.98 -6.06 -24.32
CA PHE A 1 1.78 -6.77 -23.83
C PHE A 1 1.42 -6.21 -22.47
N SER A 2 0.12 -6.00 -22.22
CA SER A 2 -0.36 -5.55 -20.91
C SER A 2 -0.34 -6.71 -19.92
N PHE A 3 -0.46 -6.44 -18.61
CA PHE A 3 -0.53 -7.50 -17.62
C PHE A 3 -1.72 -8.46 -17.86
N PRO A 4 -2.95 -7.98 -18.14
CA PRO A 4 -4.06 -8.86 -18.49
C PRO A 4 -3.77 -9.76 -19.69
N ASP A 5 -3.14 -9.23 -20.75
CA ASP A 5 -2.79 -10.04 -21.93
C ASP A 5 -1.79 -11.15 -21.58
N CYS A 6 -0.75 -10.82 -20.82
CA CYS A 6 0.25 -11.79 -20.39
C CYS A 6 -0.35 -12.86 -19.47
N TYR A 7 -1.22 -12.44 -18.54
CA TYR A 7 -1.90 -13.36 -17.63
C TYR A 7 -2.82 -14.31 -18.40
N ALA A 8 -3.60 -13.78 -19.34
CA ALA A 8 -4.52 -14.56 -20.18
C ALA A 8 -3.80 -15.61 -21.02
N ALA A 9 -2.63 -15.27 -21.58
CA ALA A 9 -1.83 -16.19 -22.39
C ALA A 9 -1.27 -17.37 -21.57
N GLU A 10 -0.97 -17.15 -20.29
CA GLU A 10 -0.33 -18.17 -19.43
C GLU A 10 -1.36 -18.96 -18.60
N PHE A 11 -2.39 -18.29 -18.07
CA PHE A 11 -3.29 -18.84 -17.06
C PHE A 11 -4.79 -18.76 -17.44
N GLY A 12 -5.14 -18.12 -18.55
CA GLY A 12 -6.53 -17.85 -18.96
C GLY A 12 -7.08 -16.51 -18.43
N GLU A 13 -8.33 -16.18 -18.79
CA GLU A 13 -8.90 -14.85 -18.50
C GLU A 13 -8.89 -14.51 -17.00
N LEU A 14 -8.42 -13.30 -16.68
CA LEU A 14 -8.44 -12.77 -15.32
C LEU A 14 -9.84 -12.26 -14.99
N GLU A 15 -10.48 -12.85 -13.98
CA GLU A 15 -11.75 -12.34 -13.46
C GLU A 15 -11.55 -10.96 -12.83
N VAL A 16 -12.25 -9.95 -13.38
CA VAL A 16 -12.24 -8.58 -12.86
C VAL A 16 -13.55 -8.32 -12.15
N VAL A 17 -13.48 -8.16 -10.83
CA VAL A 17 -14.63 -7.84 -9.99
C VAL A 17 -14.78 -6.33 -9.79
N GLN A 18 -16.00 -5.85 -9.54
CA GLN A 18 -16.24 -4.45 -9.19
C GLN A 18 -15.67 -4.11 -7.80
N GLU A 19 -15.37 -2.84 -7.54
CA GLU A 19 -14.74 -2.37 -6.28
C GLU A 19 -15.50 -2.75 -5.00
N ASN A 20 -16.80 -3.05 -5.09
CA ASN A 20 -17.66 -3.43 -3.96
C ASN A 20 -17.87 -4.95 -3.82
N GLN A 21 -17.22 -5.76 -4.66
CA GLN A 21 -17.29 -7.22 -4.60
C GLN A 21 -16.01 -7.80 -4.00
N ALA A 22 -16.09 -9.03 -3.50
CA ALA A 22 -14.95 -9.71 -2.90
C ALA A 22 -13.81 -9.84 -3.92
N GLY A 23 -12.69 -9.18 -3.66
CA GLY A 23 -11.52 -9.17 -4.53
C GLY A 23 -10.33 -8.54 -3.84
N VAL A 24 -9.14 -8.81 -4.36
CA VAL A 24 -7.88 -8.22 -3.88
C VAL A 24 -7.33 -7.29 -4.97
N PRO A 25 -6.96 -6.04 -4.65
CA PRO A 25 -6.37 -5.15 -5.63
C PRO A 25 -5.14 -5.76 -6.30
N LEU A 26 -5.08 -5.75 -7.64
CA LEU A 26 -3.98 -6.33 -8.40
C LEU A 26 -2.61 -5.75 -7.99
N GLU A 27 -2.56 -4.44 -7.74
CA GLU A 27 -1.34 -3.76 -7.27
C GLU A 27 -0.83 -4.35 -5.94
N HIS A 28 -1.74 -4.71 -5.03
CA HIS A 28 -1.40 -5.34 -3.76
C HIS A 28 -0.78 -6.72 -3.98
N LEU A 29 -1.39 -7.56 -4.83
CA LEU A 29 -0.87 -8.89 -5.16
C LEU A 29 0.52 -8.83 -5.81
N VAL A 30 0.70 -7.96 -6.80
CA VAL A 30 2.00 -7.81 -7.49
C VAL A 30 3.08 -7.37 -6.50
N THR A 31 2.77 -6.46 -5.58
CA THR A 31 3.75 -6.04 -4.57
C THR A 31 4.08 -7.13 -3.54
N CYS A 32 3.29 -8.20 -3.43
CA CYS A 32 3.66 -9.34 -2.56
C CYS A 32 4.79 -10.18 -3.17
N VAL A 33 5.03 -10.10 -4.48
CA VAL A 33 6.07 -10.88 -5.16
C VAL A 33 7.46 -10.36 -4.75
N PRO A 34 8.35 -11.23 -4.24
CA PRO A 34 9.75 -10.89 -3.96
C PRO A 34 10.50 -10.34 -5.18
N GLY A 35 11.28 -9.27 -4.99
CA GLY A 35 12.19 -8.78 -6.02
C GLY A 35 11.56 -7.91 -7.12
N VAL A 36 10.24 -7.70 -7.11
CA VAL A 36 9.56 -6.78 -8.04
C VAL A 36 8.97 -5.57 -7.32
N ASN A 37 8.85 -4.46 -8.05
CA ASN A 37 8.09 -3.30 -7.63
C ASN A 37 7.27 -2.72 -8.78
N ILE A 38 6.28 -1.92 -8.43
CA ILE A 38 5.49 -1.14 -9.39
C ILE A 38 6.07 0.27 -9.42
N ALA A 39 6.45 0.74 -10.62
CA ALA A 39 6.88 2.10 -10.84
C ALA A 39 5.88 2.82 -11.74
N THR A 40 5.53 4.06 -11.41
CA THR A 40 4.68 4.91 -12.27
C THR A 40 5.57 5.70 -13.22
N ALA A 41 5.41 5.48 -14.52
CA ALA A 41 6.07 6.26 -15.55
C ALA A 41 5.52 7.69 -15.62
N GLN A 42 6.25 8.61 -16.26
CA GLN A 42 5.79 10.00 -16.47
C GLN A 42 4.47 10.08 -17.25
N SER A 43 4.17 9.06 -18.06
CA SER A 43 2.90 8.91 -18.78
C SER A 43 1.71 8.51 -17.88
N GLY A 44 1.93 8.26 -16.59
CA GLY A 44 0.93 7.71 -15.67
C GLY A 44 0.75 6.19 -15.79
N ILE A 45 1.45 5.53 -16.73
CA ILE A 45 1.41 4.07 -16.85
C ILE A 45 2.19 3.43 -15.70
N LYS A 46 1.57 2.47 -15.02
CA LYS A 46 2.24 1.64 -14.02
C LYS A 46 2.95 0.47 -14.68
N VAL A 47 4.22 0.31 -14.37
CA VAL A 47 5.10 -0.72 -14.94
C VAL A 47 5.62 -1.60 -13.81
N VAL A 48 5.44 -2.92 -13.95
CA VAL A 48 6.07 -3.90 -13.08
C VAL A 48 7.52 -4.06 -13.52
N ARG A 49 8.46 -3.89 -12.59
CA ARG A 49 9.89 -4.03 -12.87
C ARG A 49 10.60 -4.76 -11.74
N TRP A 50 11.76 -5.30 -12.04
CA TRP A 50 12.67 -5.81 -11.02
C TRP A 50 13.21 -4.66 -10.17
N ILE A 51 13.32 -4.88 -8.85
CA ILE A 51 13.93 -3.91 -7.93
C ILE A 51 15.43 -3.72 -8.27
N HIS A 52 16.06 -4.75 -8.81
CA HIS A 52 17.46 -4.75 -9.22
C HIS A 52 17.57 -5.14 -10.71
N ASN A 53 18.58 -4.63 -11.43
CA ASN A 53 18.85 -5.00 -12.84
C ASN A 53 19.24 -6.47 -13.04
N LYS A 54 19.44 -7.22 -11.94
CA LYS A 54 19.75 -8.65 -11.91
C LYS A 54 18.87 -9.31 -10.85
N PRO A 55 18.36 -10.55 -11.05
CA PRO A 55 17.66 -11.27 -9.99
C PRO A 55 18.48 -11.26 -8.69
N PRO A 56 17.85 -11.04 -7.52
CA PRO A 56 18.57 -11.04 -6.26
C PRO A 56 19.29 -12.38 -6.08
N PRO A 57 20.54 -12.40 -5.55
CA PRO A 57 21.21 -13.66 -5.29
C PRO A 57 20.36 -14.51 -4.34
N PRO A 58 20.43 -15.85 -4.44
CA PRO A 58 19.53 -16.79 -3.74
C PRO A 58 19.49 -16.62 -2.21
N ASN A 59 20.47 -15.90 -1.66
CA ASN A 59 20.69 -15.73 -0.22
C ASN A 59 20.24 -14.35 0.29
N THR A 60 19.68 -13.50 -0.57
CA THR A 60 19.21 -12.17 -0.18
C THR A 60 17.88 -12.33 0.53
N ASP A 61 17.79 -11.91 1.79
CA ASP A 61 16.49 -11.78 2.45
C ASP A 61 15.65 -10.75 1.65
N PRO A 62 14.59 -11.20 0.92
CA PRO A 62 13.84 -10.32 0.03
C PRO A 62 13.05 -9.25 0.79
N TRP A 63 13.01 -9.37 2.11
CA TRP A 63 12.15 -8.62 2.99
C TRP A 63 12.86 -7.49 3.75
N LEU A 64 14.20 -7.50 3.82
CA LEU A 64 15.01 -6.47 4.50
C LEU A 64 15.04 -5.13 3.78
N LEU A 65 14.81 -5.09 2.46
CA LEU A 65 14.99 -3.87 1.67
C LEU A 65 13.75 -2.95 1.63
N ARG A 66 12.58 -3.42 2.09
CA ARG A 66 11.30 -2.75 1.80
C ARG A 66 10.77 -1.80 2.87
N SER A 67 11.26 -1.88 4.11
CA SER A 67 10.69 -1.10 5.21
C SER A 67 11.74 -0.20 5.84
N LYS A 68 11.74 1.08 5.48
CA LYS A 68 12.53 2.14 6.10
C LYS A 68 11.77 2.86 7.23
N SER A 69 10.75 2.22 7.80
CA SER A 69 9.93 2.87 8.81
C SER A 69 10.78 3.30 10.01
N PRO A 70 10.59 4.53 10.54
CA PRO A 70 11.35 5.00 11.68
C PRO A 70 10.87 4.30 12.96
N VAL A 71 11.34 3.06 13.18
CA VAL A 71 10.97 2.22 14.33
C VAL A 71 11.36 2.82 15.70
N GLY A 72 12.12 3.93 15.71
CA GLY A 72 12.48 4.65 16.92
C GLY A 72 11.58 5.85 17.29
N ASN A 73 10.66 6.28 16.42
CA ASN A 73 9.79 7.43 16.72
C ASN A 73 8.50 6.96 17.43
N PRO A 74 8.28 7.29 18.72
CA PRO A 74 7.13 6.81 19.49
C PRO A 74 5.79 7.25 18.90
N GLN A 75 5.72 8.45 18.30
CA GLN A 75 4.50 8.95 17.66
C GLN A 75 4.15 8.11 16.42
N LEU A 76 5.16 7.73 15.62
CA LEU A 76 4.93 6.87 14.45
C LEU A 76 4.61 5.43 14.83
N ILE A 77 5.15 4.92 15.94
CA ILE A 77 4.76 3.61 16.49
C ILE A 77 3.28 3.63 16.86
N GLN A 78 2.83 4.67 17.58
CA GLN A 78 1.43 4.84 17.92
C GLN A 78 0.56 4.96 16.66
N PHE A 79 0.94 5.84 15.73
CA PHE A 79 0.23 6.01 14.46
C PHE A 79 0.07 4.69 13.70
N SER A 80 1.13 3.88 13.65
CA SER A 80 1.12 2.58 12.97
C SER A 80 0.07 1.63 13.57
N ARG A 81 -0.05 1.59 14.91
CA ARG A 81 -1.06 0.78 15.60
C ARG A 81 -2.48 1.25 15.29
N GLU A 82 -2.68 2.57 15.28
CA GLU A 82 -3.98 3.17 14.99
C GLU A 82 -4.39 2.97 13.53
N VAL A 83 -3.45 3.03 12.59
CA VAL A 83 -3.70 2.69 11.19
C VAL A 83 -4.08 1.23 11.04
N ILE A 84 -3.40 0.32 11.74
CA ILE A 84 -3.76 -1.12 11.74
C ILE A 84 -5.20 -1.31 12.23
N ASP A 85 -5.52 -0.75 13.38
CA ASP A 85 -6.84 -0.91 14.03
C ASP A 85 -7.96 -0.34 13.15
N LEU A 86 -7.78 0.87 12.63
CA LEU A 86 -8.73 1.52 11.73
C LEU A 86 -8.97 0.70 10.46
N LEU A 87 -7.90 0.23 9.80
CA LEU A 87 -8.05 -0.53 8.55
C LEU A 87 -8.67 -1.90 8.79
N LYS A 88 -8.33 -2.60 9.88
CA LYS A 88 -8.98 -3.87 10.24
C LYS A 88 -10.48 -3.71 10.50
N SER A 89 -10.94 -2.51 10.87
CA SER A 89 -12.35 -2.22 11.02
C SER A 89 -13.07 -1.90 9.69
N GLN A 90 -12.36 -1.79 8.56
CA GLN A 90 -12.96 -1.51 7.25
C GLN A 90 -13.23 -2.79 6.46
N PRO A 91 -14.26 -2.80 5.59
CA PRO A 91 -14.43 -3.85 4.60
C PRO A 91 -13.16 -4.07 3.77
N SER A 92 -12.75 -5.32 3.61
CA SER A 92 -11.53 -5.72 2.87
C SER A 92 -10.22 -5.07 3.35
N CYS A 93 -10.21 -4.44 4.52
CA CYS A 93 -9.08 -3.66 5.04
C CYS A 93 -8.64 -2.50 4.14
N VAL A 94 -9.56 -1.91 3.36
CA VAL A 94 -9.27 -0.85 2.40
C VAL A 94 -10.08 0.41 2.71
N ILE A 95 -9.47 1.58 2.50
CA ILE A 95 -10.16 2.87 2.54
C ILE A 95 -9.62 3.86 1.50
N PRO A 96 -10.46 4.68 0.85
CA PRO A 96 -9.98 5.80 0.04
C PRO A 96 -9.16 6.80 0.86
N ILE A 97 -8.08 7.33 0.30
CA ILE A 97 -7.22 8.29 1.00
C ILE A 97 -7.99 9.54 1.42
N SER A 98 -8.99 9.95 0.63
CA SER A 98 -9.90 11.06 0.91
C SER A 98 -10.76 10.84 2.15
N ASN A 99 -11.04 9.58 2.49
CA ASN A 99 -11.90 9.19 3.60
C ASN A 99 -11.10 8.85 4.86
N PHE A 100 -9.76 8.88 4.80
CA PHE A 100 -8.90 8.53 5.93
C PHE A 100 -9.17 9.43 7.14
N ILE A 101 -9.11 10.76 6.99
CA ILE A 101 -9.31 11.69 8.12
C ILE A 101 -10.71 11.57 8.73
N PRO A 102 -11.81 11.56 7.93
CA PRO A 102 -13.16 11.32 8.47
C PRO A 102 -13.27 10.00 9.24
N SER A 103 -12.72 8.92 8.70
CA SER A 103 -12.85 7.58 9.30
C SER A 103 -12.00 7.42 10.55
N TYR A 104 -10.79 7.99 10.56
CA TYR A 104 -9.96 8.07 11.75
C TYR A 104 -10.66 8.84 12.88
N HIS A 105 -11.29 9.97 12.56
CA HIS A 105 -12.05 10.74 13.53
C HIS A 105 -13.25 9.98 14.08
N HIS A 106 -14.00 9.29 13.20
CA HIS A 106 -15.13 8.47 13.61
C HIS A 106 -14.70 7.31 14.52
N HIS A 107 -13.62 6.61 14.17
CA HIS A 107 -13.16 5.43 14.86
C HIS A 107 -12.53 5.74 16.24
N PHE A 108 -11.70 6.78 16.34
CA PHE A 108 -10.97 7.10 17.58
C PHE A 108 -11.56 8.27 18.38
N ALA A 109 -12.64 8.89 17.90
CA ALA A 109 -13.21 10.12 18.46
C ALA A 109 -12.17 11.25 18.65
N LYS A 110 -11.16 11.32 17.76
CA LYS A 110 -10.09 12.33 17.78
C LYS A 110 -9.65 12.76 16.38
N GLN A 111 -9.19 13.99 16.25
CA GLN A 111 -8.67 14.48 14.98
C GLN A 111 -7.25 13.93 14.72
N CYS A 112 -7.02 13.34 13.54
CA CYS A 112 -5.66 13.03 13.07
C CYS A 112 -4.96 14.33 12.65
N ARG A 113 -4.31 15.00 13.59
CA ARG A 113 -3.48 16.18 13.31
C ARG A 113 -2.13 15.71 12.78
N VAL A 114 -1.86 15.97 11.50
CA VAL A 114 -0.64 15.53 10.82
C VAL A 114 0.63 16.06 11.52
N SER A 115 0.56 17.28 12.05
CA SER A 115 1.64 17.94 12.80
C SER A 115 2.04 17.21 14.08
N ASP A 116 1.12 16.49 14.71
CA ASP A 116 1.37 15.76 15.97
C ASP A 116 2.36 14.60 15.77
N TYR A 117 2.61 14.23 14.51
CA TYR A 117 3.56 13.21 14.08
C TYR A 117 4.83 13.79 13.44
N GLY A 118 4.96 15.13 13.38
CA GLY A 118 6.10 15.81 12.77
C GLY A 118 6.02 16.00 11.25
N TYR A 119 4.83 15.85 10.65
CA TYR A 119 4.63 15.99 9.21
C TYR A 119 3.75 17.20 8.88
N SER A 120 3.88 17.72 7.65
CA SER A 120 3.07 18.85 7.16
C SER A 120 1.96 18.43 6.20
N LYS A 121 2.13 17.28 5.53
CA LYS A 121 1.17 16.74 4.56
C LYS A 121 0.77 15.33 4.95
N LEU A 122 -0.52 15.03 4.84
CA LEU A 122 -1.06 13.70 5.15
C LEU A 122 -0.33 12.59 4.37
N ILE A 123 -0.03 12.84 3.08
CA ILE A 123 0.64 11.84 2.26
C ILE A 123 2.02 11.47 2.80
N GLU A 124 2.79 12.45 3.27
CA GLU A 124 4.13 12.23 3.83
C GLU A 124 4.06 11.42 5.13
N LEU A 125 3.04 11.66 5.96
CA LEU A 125 2.78 10.88 7.17
C LEU A 125 2.41 9.42 6.84
N LEU A 126 1.52 9.20 5.87
CA LEU A 126 1.14 7.85 5.45
C LEU A 126 2.35 7.09 4.85
N GLU A 127 3.16 7.78 4.06
CA GLU A 127 4.41 7.25 3.48
C GLU A 127 5.51 7.02 4.52
N ALA A 128 5.37 7.52 5.76
CA ALA A 128 6.32 7.29 6.85
C ALA A 128 6.18 5.91 7.51
N VAL A 129 5.06 5.21 7.29
CA VAL A 129 4.76 3.90 7.90
C VAL A 129 4.58 2.76 6.89
N PRO A 130 5.49 2.59 5.90
CA PRO A 130 5.36 1.59 4.84
C PRO A 130 5.48 0.13 5.32
N HIS A 131 5.84 -0.09 6.59
CA HIS A 131 5.82 -1.42 7.20
C HIS A 131 4.39 -1.93 7.47
N VAL A 132 3.43 -1.03 7.73
CA VAL A 132 2.03 -1.40 8.00
C VAL A 132 1.05 -0.93 6.93
N LEU A 133 1.38 0.16 6.23
CA LEU A 133 0.48 0.81 5.29
C LEU A 133 1.01 0.73 3.86
N GLN A 134 0.13 0.40 2.94
CA GLN A 134 0.37 0.49 1.50
C GLN A 134 -0.61 1.47 0.86
N ILE A 135 -0.09 2.29 -0.05
CA ILE A 135 -0.88 3.22 -0.86
C ILE A 135 -0.98 2.66 -2.28
N LEU A 136 -2.21 2.45 -2.74
CA LEU A 136 -2.55 1.92 -4.07
C LEU A 136 -3.14 3.01 -4.94
N GLY A 137 -3.23 2.76 -6.25
CA GLY A 137 -3.92 3.65 -7.18
C GLY A 137 -3.14 4.94 -7.46
N MET A 138 -3.80 5.93 -8.05
CA MET A 138 -3.19 7.21 -8.44
C MET A 138 -4.20 8.36 -8.29
N GLY A 139 -3.68 9.58 -8.11
CA GLY A 139 -4.49 10.79 -8.05
C GLY A 139 -5.56 10.73 -6.95
N SER A 140 -6.81 10.98 -7.33
CA SER A 140 -7.98 10.93 -6.46
C SER A 140 -8.47 9.51 -6.16
N LYS A 141 -8.07 8.51 -6.96
CA LYS A 141 -8.42 7.09 -6.77
C LYS A 141 -7.42 6.34 -5.90
N ARG A 142 -6.69 7.05 -5.03
CA ARG A 142 -5.74 6.40 -4.13
C ARG A 142 -6.47 5.71 -2.99
N LEU A 143 -6.07 4.47 -2.75
CA LEU A 143 -6.59 3.63 -1.68
C LEU A 143 -5.47 3.34 -0.68
N LEU A 144 -5.85 3.17 0.58
CA LEU A 144 -4.98 2.72 1.66
C LEU A 144 -5.37 1.29 2.01
N THR A 145 -4.38 0.41 2.14
CA THR A 145 -4.56 -0.97 2.59
C THR A 145 -3.42 -1.38 3.51
N LEU A 146 -3.64 -2.43 4.29
CA LEU A 146 -2.58 -3.04 5.09
C LEU A 146 -1.55 -3.70 4.19
N THR A 147 -0.28 -3.64 4.60
CA THR A 147 0.73 -4.51 3.99
C THR A 147 0.45 -5.97 4.37
N HIS A 148 0.97 -6.91 3.59
CA HIS A 148 0.87 -8.34 3.91
C HIS A 148 1.50 -8.72 5.27
N ARG A 149 2.22 -7.82 5.95
CA ARG A 149 2.93 -8.09 7.21
C ARG A 149 2.24 -7.51 8.46
N ALA A 150 1.09 -6.85 8.31
CA ALA A 150 0.43 -6.08 9.37
C ALA A 150 -0.77 -6.81 10.03
#